data_AF-A0AA85IUE0-F1
#
_entry.id   AF-A0AA85IUE0-F1
#
_cell.length_a   1.000
_cell.length_b   1.000
_cell.length_c   1.000
_cell.angle_alpha   90.00
_cell.angle_beta   90.00
_cell.angle_gamma   90.00
#
_symmetry.space_group_name_H-M   'P 1'
#
loop_
_entity.id
_entity.type
_entity.pdbx_description
1 polymer ?
#
loop_
_entity_poly.entity_id
_entity_poly.type
_entity_poly.pdbx_seq_one_letter_code
_entity_poly.pdbx_strand_id
1 'polypeptide(L)'
;MERLIDELASVVTHNMRLDDDFDCGPSDVSCDWTKREFVLVLDKMFLPEVDDGVDPIEAKKLWMRFGVTAAAHVYKSVGQCASQALRVWLTNAALAVILHGLLGELTTSTEGDAGGNTASPEEATSEYISLPDDVCSNGREDGNWSYGCWTVENLASSSEMRDVVRGEMMNACISVMMAAVVNYFEERCYTPSGFRRDSYAWRILRSGVMEKYGLTDEGDKEKAMLITGRWVSKLVVFRMATEHRQLHHPIRSVKAIGYNNQSLKKLDVGKYFYQVPAGFTYTRIAYAIANRMVRSVCIPLFENLHELNDLRRLHRQIIDDPFHYHTDGEYLTGSPRTTTTDTANNLFGRLITYLRIFEPESELMLYPQLSVNGETREKHYFDYSERWEDILRVIRDERYMPCEQCLRDVLKISCGIGDHFPPDEEMVKSCWDEYGVSDDIRQSILRSYQPS
;
A
#
# COMPACT_ATOMS: atom_id res chain seq x y z
N MET A 1 -1.81 -41.73 -3.76
CA MET A 1 -1.70 -40.29 -3.45
C MET A 1 -0.50 -40.05 -2.55
N GLU A 2 -0.47 -40.60 -1.33
CA GLU A 2 0.65 -40.51 -0.37
C GLU A 2 2.04 -40.71 -1.00
N ARG A 3 2.26 -41.78 -1.77
CA ARG A 3 3.54 -42.02 -2.47
C ARG A 3 3.98 -40.85 -3.36
N LEU A 4 3.06 -40.17 -4.05
CA LEU A 4 3.37 -39.00 -4.88
C LEU A 4 3.76 -37.80 -4.00
N ILE A 5 3.10 -37.62 -2.86
CA ILE A 5 3.41 -36.57 -1.88
C ILE A 5 4.82 -36.79 -1.29
N ASP A 6 5.20 -38.03 -0.99
CA ASP A 6 6.55 -38.38 -0.54
C ASP A 6 7.63 -38.15 -1.61
N GLU A 7 7.37 -38.59 -2.85
CA GLU A 7 8.26 -38.33 -3.98
C GLU A 7 8.43 -36.82 -4.23
N LEU A 8 7.36 -36.03 -4.11
CA LEU A 8 7.38 -34.57 -4.22
C LEU A 8 8.19 -33.89 -3.10
N ALA A 9 7.98 -34.29 -1.84
CA ALA A 9 8.69 -33.70 -0.70
C ALA A 9 10.22 -33.91 -0.73
N SER A 10 10.67 -34.97 -1.41
CA SER A 10 12.11 -35.21 -1.64
C SER A 10 12.79 -34.11 -2.46
N VAL A 11 12.06 -33.43 -3.36
CA VAL A 11 12.58 -32.35 -4.22
C VAL A 11 13.04 -31.16 -3.38
N VAL A 12 12.21 -30.68 -2.46
CA VAL A 12 12.51 -29.50 -1.63
C VAL A 12 13.69 -29.71 -0.69
N THR A 13 13.84 -30.93 -0.16
CA THR A 13 14.90 -31.25 0.82
C THR A 13 16.31 -31.05 0.22
N HIS A 14 16.45 -31.07 -1.11
CA HIS A 14 17.73 -30.85 -1.80
C HIS A 14 17.99 -29.36 -2.14
N ASN A 15 16.96 -28.50 -2.17
CA ASN A 15 17.01 -27.19 -2.85
C ASN A 15 16.95 -25.96 -1.90
N MET A 16 16.95 -26.13 -0.57
CA MET A 16 16.81 -25.02 0.39
C MET A 16 18.05 -24.76 1.28
N ARG A 17 18.75 -23.65 0.99
CA ARG A 17 19.53 -22.82 1.93
C ARG A 17 19.19 -21.36 1.59
N LEU A 18 19.08 -20.48 2.58
CA LEU A 18 18.58 -19.10 2.40
C LEU A 18 19.40 -18.14 3.27
N ASP A 19 19.96 -17.08 2.67
CA ASP A 19 20.44 -15.85 3.33
C ASP A 19 20.58 -14.71 2.28
N ASP A 20 20.51 -13.45 2.76
CA ASP A 20 20.90 -12.14 2.16
C ASP A 20 20.09 -11.43 1.04
N ASP A 21 20.42 -10.13 0.88
CA ASP A 21 19.53 -8.96 0.62
C ASP A 21 19.29 -8.51 -0.85
N PHE A 22 18.39 -7.53 -1.03
CA PHE A 22 17.81 -7.07 -2.31
C PHE A 22 18.19 -5.62 -2.73
N ASP A 23 18.26 -5.34 -4.04
CA ASP A 23 18.25 -3.97 -4.61
C ASP A 23 17.65 -3.92 -6.06
N CYS A 24 17.34 -2.74 -6.63
CA CYS A 24 16.26 -2.57 -7.65
C CYS A 24 16.60 -1.93 -9.06
N GLY A 25 15.71 -2.10 -10.08
CA GLY A 25 15.65 -1.39 -11.40
C GLY A 25 14.46 -1.76 -12.38
N PRO A 26 13.95 -0.86 -13.29
CA PRO A 26 12.52 -0.78 -13.75
C PRO A 26 12.09 -1.25 -15.20
N SER A 27 10.76 -1.38 -15.57
CA SER A 27 10.24 -1.49 -17.01
C SER A 27 8.68 -1.55 -17.43
N ASP A 28 7.60 -1.56 -16.60
CA ASP A 28 6.21 -0.95 -16.87
C ASP A 28 5.00 -1.67 -17.63
N VAL A 29 3.73 -1.53 -17.12
CA VAL A 29 2.39 -1.25 -17.79
C VAL A 29 1.11 -2.13 -17.46
N SER A 30 0.15 -1.49 -16.75
CA SER A 30 -1.34 -1.66 -16.63
C SER A 30 -2.07 -3.01 -16.78
N CYS A 31 -2.99 -3.30 -15.85
CA CYS A 31 -3.68 -4.60 -15.71
C CYS A 31 -5.23 -4.51 -15.53
N ASP A 32 -5.99 -5.37 -16.23
CA ASP A 32 -7.40 -5.72 -15.91
C ASP A 32 -7.77 -7.13 -16.41
N TRP A 33 -7.66 -8.17 -15.55
CA TRP A 33 -8.24 -9.52 -15.80
C TRP A 33 -8.45 -10.33 -14.50
N THR A 34 -9.68 -10.37 -13.95
CA THR A 34 -10.06 -11.30 -12.87
C THR A 34 -10.66 -12.59 -13.42
N LYS A 35 -9.90 -13.69 -13.45
CA LYS A 35 -10.40 -15.03 -13.82
C LYS A 35 -10.22 -16.03 -12.67
N ARG A 36 -11.21 -16.91 -12.49
CA ARG A 36 -11.22 -18.06 -11.54
C ARG A 36 -10.05 -19.04 -11.72
N GLU A 37 -9.30 -18.91 -12.82
CA GLU A 37 -8.11 -19.69 -13.19
C GLU A 37 -6.93 -19.56 -12.20
N PHE A 38 -6.92 -18.54 -11.34
CA PHE A 38 -5.78 -18.18 -10.46
C PHE A 38 -6.08 -18.28 -8.94
N VAL A 39 -7.07 -19.08 -8.54
CA VAL A 39 -7.34 -19.37 -7.11
C VAL A 39 -6.33 -20.39 -6.59
N LEU A 40 -5.78 -20.16 -5.38
CA LEU A 40 -4.97 -21.15 -4.68
C LEU A 40 -5.88 -22.20 -4.02
N VAL A 41 -5.76 -23.47 -4.43
CA VAL A 41 -6.58 -24.57 -3.89
C VAL A 41 -5.76 -25.40 -2.90
N LEU A 42 -6.24 -25.47 -1.65
CA LEU A 42 -5.69 -26.29 -0.58
C LEU A 42 -6.56 -27.54 -0.36
N ASP A 43 -5.96 -28.70 -0.07
CA ASP A 43 -6.75 -29.88 0.31
C ASP A 43 -6.81 -30.04 1.83
N LYS A 44 -8.03 -29.97 2.37
CA LYS A 44 -8.27 -30.04 3.82
C LYS A 44 -7.92 -31.42 4.40
N MET A 45 -7.95 -32.49 3.60
CA MET A 45 -7.61 -33.85 4.03
C MET A 45 -6.11 -34.04 4.29
N PHE A 46 -5.26 -33.18 3.71
CA PHE A 46 -3.80 -33.22 3.86
C PHE A 46 -3.23 -32.07 4.69
N LEU A 47 -4.10 -31.19 5.22
CA LEU A 47 -3.69 -30.06 6.04
C LEU A 47 -3.03 -30.55 7.34
N PRO A 48 -1.79 -30.14 7.67
CA PRO A 48 -1.11 -30.60 8.87
C PRO A 48 -1.83 -30.21 10.17
N GLU A 49 -2.28 -31.22 10.92
CA GLU A 49 -2.64 -31.08 12.33
C GLU A 49 -1.35 -31.17 13.15
N VAL A 50 -0.89 -30.04 13.67
CA VAL A 50 0.34 -29.94 14.48
C VAL A 50 -0.04 -29.49 15.87
N ASP A 51 0.00 -30.42 16.82
CA ASP A 51 -0.26 -30.16 18.24
C ASP A 51 0.87 -29.36 18.90
N ASP A 52 0.53 -28.67 19.99
CA ASP A 52 1.47 -28.01 20.90
C ASP A 52 2.38 -29.04 21.62
N GLY A 53 3.41 -29.49 20.93
CA GLY A 53 4.37 -30.48 21.42
C GLY A 53 5.14 -31.25 20.34
N VAL A 54 4.75 -31.15 19.06
CA VAL A 54 5.47 -31.77 17.94
C VAL A 54 6.87 -31.14 17.77
N ASP A 55 7.88 -31.95 17.45
CA ASP A 55 9.24 -31.47 17.13
C ASP A 55 9.17 -30.41 16.01
N PRO A 56 9.73 -29.19 16.20
CA PRO A 56 9.77 -28.16 15.16
C PRO A 56 10.35 -28.62 13.81
N ILE A 57 11.22 -29.64 13.80
CA ILE A 57 11.77 -30.25 12.57
C ILE A 57 10.73 -31.15 11.89
N GLU A 58 9.95 -31.92 12.65
CA GLU A 58 8.88 -32.76 12.14
C GLU A 58 7.69 -31.92 11.64
N ALA A 59 7.26 -30.93 12.41
CA ALA A 59 6.26 -29.95 12.01
C ALA A 59 6.66 -29.27 10.68
N LYS A 60 7.93 -28.89 10.53
CA LYS A 60 8.45 -28.33 9.27
C LYS A 60 8.33 -29.30 8.10
N LYS A 61 8.63 -30.59 8.30
CA LYS A 61 8.51 -31.63 7.25
C LYS A 61 7.07 -31.83 6.80
N LEU A 62 6.11 -31.81 7.71
CA LEU A 62 4.68 -31.92 7.39
C LEU A 62 4.22 -30.71 6.54
N TRP A 63 4.57 -29.49 6.95
CA TRP A 63 4.24 -28.29 6.17
C TRP A 63 4.99 -28.21 4.84
N MET A 64 6.23 -28.72 4.73
CA MET A 64 6.92 -28.87 3.44
C MET A 64 6.21 -29.86 2.51
N ARG A 65 5.78 -31.04 3.01
CA ARG A 65 4.95 -31.98 2.23
C ARG A 65 3.68 -31.32 1.70
N PHE A 66 2.95 -30.63 2.57
CA PHE A 66 1.71 -29.94 2.21
C PHE A 66 1.95 -28.83 1.17
N GLY A 67 2.91 -27.93 1.43
CA GLY A 67 3.23 -26.82 0.56
C GLY A 67 3.74 -27.24 -0.82
N VAL A 68 4.54 -28.31 -0.93
CA VAL A 68 5.00 -28.81 -2.24
C VAL A 68 3.86 -29.46 -3.02
N THR A 69 2.91 -30.11 -2.33
CA THR A 69 1.73 -30.68 -2.99
C THR A 69 0.83 -29.58 -3.54
N ALA A 70 0.60 -28.51 -2.77
CA ALA A 70 -0.08 -27.30 -3.25
C ALA A 70 0.66 -26.65 -4.45
N ALA A 71 1.99 -26.56 -4.38
CA ALA A 71 2.82 -26.04 -5.47
C ALA A 71 2.73 -26.91 -6.74
N ALA A 72 2.67 -28.24 -6.60
CA ALA A 72 2.51 -29.18 -7.71
C ALA A 72 1.10 -29.12 -8.33
N HIS A 73 0.07 -28.86 -7.53
CA HIS A 73 -1.27 -28.51 -8.04
C HIS A 73 -1.23 -27.21 -8.84
N VAL A 74 -0.62 -26.16 -8.29
CA VAL A 74 -0.51 -24.85 -8.94
C VAL A 74 0.22 -24.95 -10.28
N TYR A 75 1.34 -25.68 -10.35
CA TYR A 75 2.11 -25.84 -11.59
C TYR A 75 1.30 -26.46 -12.74
N LYS A 76 0.42 -27.41 -12.43
CA LYS A 76 -0.32 -28.21 -13.43
C LYS A 76 -1.72 -27.67 -13.74
N SER A 77 -2.39 -27.07 -12.76
CA SER A 77 -3.83 -26.78 -12.82
C SER A 77 -4.21 -25.32 -12.59
N VAL A 78 -3.31 -24.47 -12.12
CA VAL A 78 -3.56 -23.03 -11.92
C VAL A 78 -2.83 -22.24 -13.00
N GLY A 79 -3.53 -21.33 -13.68
CA GLY A 79 -2.94 -20.57 -14.79
C GLY A 79 -2.46 -21.45 -15.95
N GLN A 80 -3.26 -22.43 -16.40
CA GLN A 80 -2.87 -23.27 -17.54
C GLN A 80 -2.64 -22.47 -18.84
N CYS A 81 -3.25 -21.28 -18.96
CA CYS A 81 -3.04 -20.35 -20.07
C CYS A 81 -1.87 -19.38 -19.85
N ALA A 82 -1.19 -19.43 -18.69
CA ALA A 82 -0.09 -18.54 -18.35
C ALA A 82 1.25 -18.99 -18.97
N SER A 83 2.21 -18.07 -19.07
CA SER A 83 3.55 -18.39 -19.53
C SER A 83 4.26 -19.40 -18.60
N GLN A 84 5.26 -20.09 -19.14
CA GLN A 84 6.07 -21.03 -18.33
C GLN A 84 6.73 -20.33 -17.14
N ALA A 85 7.23 -19.11 -17.32
CA ALA A 85 7.85 -18.33 -16.25
C ALA A 85 6.84 -17.95 -15.16
N LEU A 86 5.64 -17.49 -15.55
CA LEU A 86 4.58 -17.14 -14.60
C LEU A 86 4.11 -18.38 -13.82
N ARG A 87 3.96 -19.55 -14.46
CA ARG A 87 3.63 -20.79 -13.73
C ARG A 87 4.72 -21.18 -12.72
N VAL A 88 6.00 -21.15 -13.10
CA VAL A 88 7.12 -21.40 -12.18
C VAL A 88 7.11 -20.42 -11.00
N TRP A 89 6.79 -19.14 -11.25
CA TRP A 89 6.63 -18.14 -10.19
C TRP A 89 5.48 -18.47 -9.23
N LEU A 90 4.27 -18.70 -9.77
CA LEU A 90 3.09 -19.06 -8.97
C LEU A 90 3.31 -20.33 -8.15
N THR A 91 4.03 -21.32 -8.68
CA THR A 91 4.43 -22.54 -7.97
C THR A 91 5.32 -22.26 -6.75
N ASN A 92 6.36 -21.43 -6.90
CA ASN A 92 7.23 -21.06 -5.78
C ASN A 92 6.51 -20.16 -4.78
N ALA A 93 5.62 -19.27 -5.25
CA ALA A 93 4.78 -18.45 -4.41
C ALA A 93 3.79 -19.27 -3.55
N ALA A 94 3.17 -20.31 -4.11
CA ALA A 94 2.27 -21.20 -3.38
C ALA A 94 3.01 -21.94 -2.25
N LEU A 95 4.25 -22.36 -2.49
CA LEU A 95 5.10 -22.95 -1.45
C LEU A 95 5.48 -21.89 -0.39
N ALA A 96 5.85 -20.68 -0.81
CA ALA A 96 6.26 -19.59 0.07
C ALA A 96 5.13 -19.15 1.01
N VAL A 97 3.93 -18.88 0.49
CA VAL A 97 2.78 -18.38 1.28
C VAL A 97 2.37 -19.37 2.37
N ILE A 98 2.48 -20.68 2.11
CA ILE A 98 2.23 -21.77 3.07
C ILE A 98 3.39 -21.94 4.06
N LEU A 99 4.65 -21.97 3.61
CA LEU A 99 5.80 -22.17 4.50
C LEU A 99 6.12 -20.96 5.40
N HIS A 100 5.47 -19.83 5.15
CA HIS A 100 5.57 -18.63 5.96
C HIS A 100 4.28 -18.29 6.73
N GLY A 101 3.21 -19.10 6.64
CA GLY A 101 2.00 -18.86 7.42
C GLY A 101 1.20 -17.61 7.02
N LEU A 102 1.25 -17.23 5.74
CA LEU A 102 0.66 -16.00 5.21
C LEU A 102 -0.78 -16.16 4.72
N LEU A 103 -1.37 -17.35 4.84
CA LEU A 103 -2.80 -17.59 4.61
C LEU A 103 -3.55 -17.45 5.94
N GLY A 104 -4.82 -17.05 5.92
CA GLY A 104 -5.58 -16.74 7.13
C GLY A 104 -7.05 -17.12 7.03
N GLU A 105 -7.54 -17.84 8.04
CA GLU A 105 -8.96 -18.20 8.19
C GLU A 105 -9.58 -17.39 9.35
N LEU A 106 -10.65 -16.66 9.08
CA LEU A 106 -11.41 -15.86 10.05
C LEU A 106 -11.92 -16.74 11.19
N THR A 107 -11.56 -16.37 12.42
CA THR A 107 -12.14 -16.99 13.61
C THR A 107 -13.56 -16.48 13.78
N THR A 108 -14.54 -17.37 13.91
CA THR A 108 -15.92 -17.00 14.21
C THR A 108 -16.01 -16.34 15.58
N SER A 109 -16.49 -15.09 15.61
CA SER A 109 -17.00 -14.45 16.83
C SER A 109 -18.26 -15.20 17.27
N THR A 110 -18.26 -15.70 18.51
CA THR A 110 -19.40 -16.41 19.10
C THR A 110 -20.46 -15.41 19.59
N GLU A 111 -21.06 -14.64 18.68
CA GLU A 111 -22.12 -13.69 19.03
C GLU A 111 -23.29 -13.72 18.03
N GLY A 112 -24.45 -14.18 18.52
CA GLY A 112 -25.77 -13.61 18.21
C GLY A 112 -26.43 -13.89 16.86
N ASP A 113 -27.33 -14.87 16.82
CA ASP A 113 -28.46 -14.87 15.86
C ASP A 113 -29.34 -13.62 16.06
N ALA A 114 -29.48 -12.79 15.02
CA ALA A 114 -30.63 -11.88 14.82
C ALA A 114 -30.69 -11.39 13.37
N GLY A 115 -31.60 -11.98 12.57
CA GLY A 115 -31.66 -11.78 11.12
C GLY A 115 -32.24 -10.45 10.61
N GLY A 116 -32.41 -10.36 9.28
CA GLY A 116 -33.17 -9.31 8.62
C GLY A 116 -32.67 -8.95 7.22
N ASN A 117 -33.30 -9.52 6.18
CA ASN A 117 -33.11 -9.05 4.80
C ASN A 117 -33.59 -7.60 4.63
N THR A 118 -32.89 -6.81 3.82
CA THR A 118 -33.52 -6.11 2.66
C THR A 118 -32.44 -5.55 1.73
N ALA A 119 -32.62 -5.78 0.42
CA ALA A 119 -31.78 -5.19 -0.63
C ALA A 119 -32.61 -4.19 -1.46
N SER A 120 -31.96 -3.16 -1.97
CA SER A 120 -32.51 -2.21 -2.95
C SER A 120 -31.37 -1.67 -3.85
N PRO A 121 -31.55 -1.54 -5.17
CA PRO A 121 -30.45 -1.29 -6.12
C PRO A 121 -30.36 0.17 -6.66
N GLU A 122 -29.34 0.43 -7.50
CA GLU A 122 -29.05 1.64 -8.32
C GLU A 122 -28.58 2.87 -7.49
N GLU A 123 -27.62 3.73 -7.89
CA GLU A 123 -26.60 3.79 -8.96
C GLU A 123 -25.45 4.75 -8.48
N ALA A 124 -24.23 4.93 -9.03
CA ALA A 124 -23.53 4.40 -10.22
C ALA A 124 -21.97 4.46 -10.03
N THR A 125 -21.22 3.95 -11.01
CA THR A 125 -19.77 4.19 -11.32
C THR A 125 -18.78 4.48 -10.18
N SER A 126 -18.34 3.42 -9.50
CA SER A 126 -16.95 3.27 -9.04
C SER A 126 -16.55 1.80 -9.18
N GLU A 127 -15.26 1.49 -9.29
CA GLU A 127 -14.78 0.12 -9.42
C GLU A 127 -14.99 -0.68 -8.11
N TYR A 128 -16.20 -1.20 -7.95
CA TYR A 128 -16.46 -2.31 -7.05
C TYR A 128 -15.91 -3.60 -7.66
N ILE A 129 -14.63 -3.88 -7.43
CA ILE A 129 -14.20 -5.28 -7.39
C ILE A 129 -14.78 -5.85 -6.10
N SER A 130 -15.78 -6.70 -6.28
CA SER A 130 -16.68 -7.26 -5.30
C SER A 130 -16.00 -7.79 -4.04
N LEU A 131 -16.77 -7.77 -2.93
CA LEU A 131 -16.69 -8.81 -1.90
C LEU A 131 -16.62 -10.19 -2.59
N PRO A 132 -15.89 -11.18 -2.06
CA PRO A 132 -15.66 -12.44 -2.77
C PRO A 132 -16.97 -13.10 -3.20
N ASP A 133 -17.17 -13.19 -4.53
CA ASP A 133 -18.38 -13.76 -5.11
C ASP A 133 -18.53 -15.23 -4.72
N ASP A 134 -19.78 -15.59 -4.40
CA ASP A 134 -20.22 -16.85 -3.81
C ASP A 134 -19.72 -18.10 -4.59
N VAL A 135 -18.71 -18.79 -4.05
CA VAL A 135 -18.20 -20.08 -4.54
C VAL A 135 -17.82 -20.97 -3.37
N CYS A 136 -18.77 -21.79 -2.89
CA CYS A 136 -18.59 -22.97 -2.01
C CYS A 136 -17.36 -22.97 -1.07
N SER A 137 -17.19 -21.86 -0.38
CA SER A 137 -16.25 -21.62 0.71
C SER A 137 -17.07 -21.34 1.95
N ASN A 138 -16.58 -21.65 3.16
CA ASN A 138 -17.39 -21.40 4.37
C ASN A 138 -17.46 -19.90 4.75
N GLY A 139 -17.02 -19.00 3.86
CA GLY A 139 -16.98 -17.54 4.06
C GLY A 139 -15.93 -17.13 5.08
N ARG A 140 -14.87 -17.93 5.27
CA ARG A 140 -13.87 -17.75 6.32
C ARG A 140 -12.50 -17.35 5.80
N GLU A 141 -12.26 -17.49 4.51
CA GLU A 141 -10.97 -17.30 3.87
C GLU A 141 -10.65 -15.80 3.74
N ASP A 142 -9.54 -15.34 4.34
CA ASP A 142 -8.93 -14.03 4.03
C ASP A 142 -7.86 -14.24 2.96
N GLY A 143 -8.15 -13.75 1.75
CA GLY A 143 -7.38 -13.96 0.53
C GLY A 143 -8.14 -14.79 -0.52
N ASN A 144 -7.62 -14.81 -1.74
CA ASN A 144 -8.17 -15.53 -2.90
C ASN A 144 -7.67 -16.98 -2.96
N TRP A 145 -8.04 -17.76 -1.94
CA TRP A 145 -7.73 -19.18 -1.81
C TRP A 145 -8.95 -19.93 -1.29
N SER A 146 -9.02 -21.24 -1.52
CA SER A 146 -10.15 -22.07 -1.07
C SER A 146 -9.74 -23.50 -0.77
N TYR A 147 -10.59 -24.22 -0.04
CA TYR A 147 -10.46 -25.66 0.12
C TYR A 147 -11.05 -26.41 -1.09
N GLY A 148 -10.35 -27.46 -1.54
CA GLY A 148 -10.76 -28.35 -2.63
C GLY A 148 -10.12 -29.73 -2.49
N CYS A 149 -10.06 -30.50 -3.58
CA CYS A 149 -9.50 -31.86 -3.58
C CYS A 149 -8.31 -31.98 -4.54
N TRP A 150 -7.17 -32.46 -4.05
CA TRP A 150 -6.04 -32.83 -4.88
C TRP A 150 -6.22 -34.26 -5.43
N THR A 151 -5.85 -34.48 -6.69
CA THR A 151 -5.96 -35.76 -7.39
C THR A 151 -4.65 -36.07 -8.11
N VAL A 152 -4.39 -37.35 -8.42
CA VAL A 152 -3.19 -37.71 -9.21
C VAL A 152 -3.23 -37.07 -10.61
N GLU A 153 -4.43 -36.74 -11.10
CA GLU A 153 -4.64 -36.09 -12.40
C GLU A 153 -4.33 -34.59 -12.35
N ASN A 154 -4.65 -33.88 -11.26
CA ASN A 154 -4.40 -32.44 -11.11
C ASN A 154 -3.05 -32.08 -10.43
N LEU A 155 -2.28 -33.06 -9.95
CA LEU A 155 -0.93 -32.85 -9.41
C LEU A 155 0.18 -33.07 -10.44
N ALA A 156 1.19 -32.19 -10.45
CA ALA A 156 2.45 -32.40 -11.18
C ALA A 156 3.25 -33.57 -10.60
N SER A 157 4.00 -34.27 -11.45
CA SER A 157 4.90 -35.34 -11.02
C SER A 157 6.16 -34.80 -10.31
N SER A 158 6.79 -35.64 -9.50
CA SER A 158 8.10 -35.36 -8.89
C SER A 158 9.21 -35.07 -9.92
N SER A 159 9.09 -35.62 -11.14
CA SER A 159 9.96 -35.29 -12.27
C SER A 159 9.72 -33.90 -12.84
N GLU A 160 8.47 -33.45 -12.99
CA GLU A 160 8.14 -32.10 -13.49
C GLU A 160 8.57 -31.01 -12.49
N MET A 161 8.49 -31.29 -11.19
CA MET A 161 8.74 -30.32 -10.13
C MET A 161 10.22 -30.11 -9.78
N ARG A 162 11.12 -31.00 -10.23
CA ARG A 162 12.51 -31.09 -9.78
C ARG A 162 13.31 -29.79 -9.88
N ASP A 163 13.21 -29.11 -11.02
CA ASP A 163 13.98 -27.89 -11.34
C ASP A 163 13.15 -26.60 -11.21
N VAL A 164 11.87 -26.76 -10.82
CA VAL A 164 10.88 -25.68 -10.65
C VAL A 164 11.02 -25.04 -9.28
N VAL A 165 11.16 -25.83 -8.20
CA VAL A 165 11.17 -25.32 -6.82
C VAL A 165 12.56 -24.88 -6.39
N ARG A 166 12.72 -23.59 -6.02
CA ARG A 166 14.01 -22.95 -5.74
C ARG A 166 13.96 -22.12 -4.46
N GLY A 167 14.91 -22.35 -3.55
CA GLY A 167 15.05 -21.63 -2.29
C GLY A 167 14.95 -20.11 -2.44
N GLU A 168 15.93 -19.52 -3.12
CA GLU A 168 16.04 -18.06 -3.31
C GLU A 168 14.82 -17.41 -3.97
N MET A 169 14.07 -18.16 -4.77
CA MET A 169 12.90 -17.65 -5.48
C MET A 169 11.72 -17.42 -4.53
N MET A 170 11.53 -18.26 -3.50
CA MET A 170 10.48 -18.07 -2.50
C MET A 170 10.66 -16.75 -1.73
N ASN A 171 11.91 -16.38 -1.38
CA ASN A 171 12.20 -15.10 -0.72
C ASN A 171 11.74 -13.92 -1.60
N ALA A 172 12.01 -13.98 -2.91
CA ALA A 172 11.53 -12.98 -3.86
C ALA A 172 9.99 -12.97 -3.95
N CYS A 173 9.33 -14.13 -3.91
CA CYS A 173 7.86 -14.22 -3.84
C CYS A 173 7.31 -13.54 -2.57
N ILE A 174 7.93 -13.73 -1.40
CA ILE A 174 7.53 -13.05 -0.15
C ILE A 174 7.67 -11.53 -0.27
N SER A 175 8.77 -11.02 -0.83
CA SER A 175 8.95 -9.57 -1.03
C SER A 175 7.86 -8.98 -1.93
N VAL A 176 7.52 -9.66 -3.03
CA VAL A 176 6.44 -9.28 -3.96
C VAL A 176 5.06 -9.33 -3.29
N MET A 177 4.76 -10.39 -2.53
CA MET A 177 3.53 -10.53 -1.74
C MET A 177 3.36 -9.39 -0.74
N MET A 178 4.40 -9.09 0.04
CA MET A 178 4.37 -8.01 1.03
C MET A 178 4.17 -6.66 0.36
N ALA A 179 4.83 -6.42 -0.76
CA ALA A 179 4.70 -5.16 -1.49
C ALA A 179 3.28 -4.99 -2.08
N ALA A 180 2.68 -6.06 -2.60
CA ALA A 180 1.30 -6.06 -3.06
C ALA A 180 0.29 -5.72 -1.94
N VAL A 181 0.49 -6.26 -0.73
CA VAL A 181 -0.37 -5.98 0.43
C VAL A 181 -0.16 -4.56 0.98
N VAL A 182 1.06 -4.03 0.93
CA VAL A 182 1.33 -2.61 1.23
C VAL A 182 0.65 -1.71 0.20
N ASN A 183 0.75 -2.00 -1.10
CA ASN A 183 0.07 -1.22 -2.14
C ASN A 183 -1.45 -1.30 -2.02
N TYR A 184 -2.00 -2.42 -1.57
CA TYR A 184 -3.42 -2.52 -1.23
C TYR A 184 -3.79 -1.53 -0.11
N PHE A 185 -2.98 -1.46 0.95
CA PHE A 185 -3.20 -0.49 2.04
C PHE A 185 -3.07 0.97 1.58
N GLU A 186 -2.20 1.27 0.61
CA GLU A 186 -1.94 2.64 0.13
C GLU A 186 -2.89 3.10 -0.99
N GLU A 187 -3.25 2.22 -1.93
CA GLU A 187 -3.98 2.55 -3.18
C GLU A 187 -5.24 1.70 -3.40
N ARG A 188 -5.58 0.75 -2.51
CA ARG A 188 -6.66 -0.25 -2.65
C ARG A 188 -6.45 -1.27 -3.78
N CYS A 189 -5.29 -1.25 -4.43
CA CYS A 189 -4.91 -2.14 -5.52
C CYS A 189 -3.68 -2.98 -5.12
N TYR A 190 -3.65 -4.26 -5.50
CA TYR A 190 -2.48 -5.13 -5.25
C TYR A 190 -1.31 -4.87 -6.21
N THR A 191 -1.54 -4.12 -7.29
CA THR A 191 -0.52 -3.61 -8.21
C THR A 191 -0.52 -2.09 -8.19
N PRO A 192 0.67 -1.46 -8.30
CA PRO A 192 0.83 -0.01 -8.29
C PRO A 192 0.20 0.64 -9.52
N SER A 193 -0.50 1.76 -9.33
CA SER A 193 -1.20 2.52 -10.38
C SER A 193 -0.29 3.33 -11.33
N GLY A 194 1.03 3.31 -11.12
CA GLY A 194 2.02 4.06 -11.90
C GLY A 194 2.16 5.55 -11.54
N PHE A 195 1.22 6.11 -10.75
CA PHE A 195 1.32 7.47 -10.22
C PHE A 195 2.32 7.60 -9.07
N ARG A 196 2.58 6.51 -8.32
CA ARG A 196 3.57 6.46 -7.23
C ARG A 196 4.82 5.71 -7.64
N ARG A 197 5.69 6.39 -8.38
CA ARG A 197 6.97 5.84 -8.87
C ARG A 197 8.00 5.57 -7.77
N ASP A 198 7.71 6.00 -6.55
CA ASP A 198 8.46 5.77 -5.32
C ASP A 198 7.89 4.63 -4.45
N SER A 199 6.69 4.10 -4.77
CA SER A 199 6.00 3.13 -3.90
C SER A 199 6.79 1.83 -3.73
N TYR A 200 6.56 1.15 -2.61
CA TYR A 200 7.25 -0.10 -2.32
C TYR A 200 6.94 -1.19 -3.36
N ALA A 201 5.68 -1.31 -3.81
CA ALA A 201 5.31 -2.24 -4.88
C ALA A 201 5.88 -1.85 -6.24
N TRP A 202 5.94 -0.55 -6.55
CA TRP A 202 6.61 -0.10 -7.76
C TRP A 202 8.07 -0.52 -7.72
N ARG A 203 8.83 -0.15 -6.67
CA ARG A 203 10.24 -0.54 -6.50
C ARG A 203 10.48 -2.04 -6.61
N ILE A 204 9.54 -2.88 -6.16
CA ILE A 204 9.67 -4.35 -6.21
C ILE A 204 9.35 -4.94 -7.60
N LEU A 205 8.31 -4.48 -8.32
CA LEU A 205 8.12 -4.85 -9.74
C LEU A 205 9.31 -4.37 -10.56
N ARG A 206 9.73 -3.15 -10.27
CA ARG A 206 10.88 -2.44 -10.84
C ARG A 206 12.18 -2.82 -10.11
N SER A 207 12.42 -4.12 -9.86
CA SER A 207 13.64 -4.55 -9.14
C SER A 207 14.65 -5.39 -9.93
N GLY A 208 14.28 -6.01 -11.06
CA GLY A 208 15.10 -7.06 -11.67
C GLY A 208 14.97 -8.44 -10.99
N VAL A 209 14.27 -8.53 -9.85
CA VAL A 209 14.18 -9.78 -9.06
C VAL A 209 13.34 -10.86 -9.76
N MET A 210 12.34 -10.44 -10.53
CA MET A 210 11.44 -11.34 -11.27
C MET A 210 12.16 -11.88 -12.52
N GLU A 211 12.94 -11.02 -13.16
CA GLU A 211 13.76 -11.25 -14.34
C GLU A 211 14.89 -12.24 -14.07
N LYS A 212 15.50 -12.20 -12.86
CA LYS A 212 16.46 -13.22 -12.39
C LYS A 212 15.90 -14.65 -12.50
N TYR A 213 14.59 -14.82 -12.39
CA TYR A 213 13.90 -16.10 -12.51
C TYR A 213 13.13 -16.29 -13.83
N GLY A 214 13.44 -15.47 -14.85
CA GLY A 214 12.92 -15.60 -16.22
C GLY A 214 11.57 -14.93 -16.47
N LEU A 215 11.01 -14.21 -15.48
CA LEU A 215 9.75 -13.48 -15.63
C LEU A 215 10.03 -12.07 -16.19
N THR A 216 10.33 -12.00 -17.49
CA THR A 216 10.77 -10.76 -18.15
C THR A 216 9.65 -9.91 -18.74
N ASP A 217 8.50 -10.50 -19.04
CA ASP A 217 7.32 -9.80 -19.56
C ASP A 217 6.63 -9.00 -18.46
N GLU A 218 6.44 -7.69 -18.66
CA GLU A 218 5.87 -6.78 -17.65
C GLU A 218 4.43 -7.16 -17.27
N GLY A 219 3.62 -7.60 -18.24
CA GLY A 219 2.26 -8.04 -17.99
C GLY A 219 2.21 -9.30 -17.10
N ASP A 220 3.16 -10.22 -17.26
CA ASP A 220 3.31 -11.37 -16.36
C ASP A 220 3.91 -10.99 -14.99
N LYS A 221 4.77 -9.96 -14.89
CA LYS A 221 5.22 -9.41 -13.59
C LYS A 221 4.05 -8.81 -12.81
N GLU A 222 3.23 -7.99 -13.44
CA GLU A 222 2.03 -7.41 -12.82
C GLU A 222 1.03 -8.50 -12.41
N LYS A 223 0.76 -9.49 -13.27
CA LYS A 223 -0.06 -10.67 -12.92
C LYS A 223 0.52 -11.44 -11.73
N ALA A 224 1.83 -11.70 -11.71
CA ALA A 224 2.49 -12.39 -10.60
C ALA A 224 2.28 -11.66 -9.27
N MET A 225 2.46 -10.34 -9.25
CA MET A 225 2.19 -9.53 -8.06
C MET A 225 0.70 -9.54 -7.68
N LEU A 226 -0.20 -9.31 -8.64
CA LEU A 226 -1.65 -9.29 -8.43
C LEU A 226 -2.18 -10.62 -7.86
N ILE A 227 -1.80 -11.75 -8.45
CA ILE A 227 -2.27 -13.08 -8.07
C ILE A 227 -1.73 -13.45 -6.68
N THR A 228 -0.41 -13.34 -6.49
CA THR A 228 0.24 -13.77 -5.24
C THR A 228 -0.08 -12.85 -4.07
N GLY A 229 -0.21 -11.54 -4.32
CA GLY A 229 -0.70 -10.57 -3.33
C GLY A 229 -2.13 -10.86 -2.89
N ARG A 230 -3.01 -11.27 -3.82
CA ARG A 230 -4.38 -11.67 -3.49
C ARG A 230 -4.47 -12.98 -2.70
N TRP A 231 -3.54 -13.90 -2.83
CA TRP A 231 -3.55 -15.14 -2.02
C TRP A 231 -3.27 -14.87 -0.53
N VAL A 232 -2.51 -13.82 -0.23
CA VAL A 232 -2.08 -13.49 1.14
C VAL A 232 -3.24 -12.95 1.97
N SER A 233 -3.32 -13.39 3.22
CA SER A 233 -4.17 -12.80 4.24
C SER A 233 -3.66 -11.41 4.61
N LYS A 234 -4.46 -10.38 4.30
CA LYS A 234 -4.20 -9.00 4.73
C LYS A 234 -4.21 -8.89 6.25
N LEU A 235 -5.09 -9.64 6.92
CA LEU A 235 -5.20 -9.62 8.38
C LEU A 235 -3.97 -10.19 9.07
N VAL A 236 -3.29 -11.20 8.50
CA VAL A 236 -1.97 -11.67 9.00
C VAL A 236 -0.92 -10.57 8.87
N VAL A 237 -0.76 -9.97 7.68
CA VAL A 237 0.27 -8.95 7.42
C VAL A 237 0.05 -7.68 8.23
N PHE A 238 -1.19 -7.19 8.29
CA PHE A 238 -1.52 -5.98 9.04
C PHE A 238 -1.42 -6.22 10.55
N ARG A 239 -1.70 -7.44 11.07
CA ARG A 239 -1.43 -7.76 12.47
C ARG A 239 0.04 -7.56 12.81
N MET A 240 0.95 -8.11 12.00
CA MET A 240 2.39 -7.90 12.18
C MET A 240 2.74 -6.40 12.17
N ALA A 241 2.14 -5.62 11.27
CA ALA A 241 2.33 -4.16 11.25
C ALA A 241 1.82 -3.46 12.52
N THR A 242 0.64 -3.83 13.05
CA THR A 242 0.11 -3.29 14.32
C THR A 242 0.95 -3.68 15.53
N GLU A 243 1.48 -4.91 15.57
CA GLU A 243 2.36 -5.39 16.65
C GLU A 243 3.69 -4.62 16.66
N HIS A 244 4.32 -4.43 15.49
CA HIS A 244 5.56 -3.66 15.36
C HIS A 244 5.38 -2.17 15.68
N ARG A 245 4.24 -1.57 15.30
CA ARG A 245 3.95 -0.15 15.51
C ARG A 245 3.26 0.18 16.84
N GLN A 246 2.84 -0.83 17.63
CA GLN A 246 2.10 -0.67 18.90
C GLN A 246 0.83 0.20 18.76
N LEU A 247 0.02 -0.07 17.74
CA LEU A 247 -1.14 0.75 17.37
C LEU A 247 -2.37 0.54 18.26
N HIS A 248 -3.24 1.55 18.29
CA HIS A 248 -4.41 1.62 19.18
C HIS A 248 -5.48 0.57 18.87
N HIS A 249 -5.96 0.47 17.63
CA HIS A 249 -6.93 -0.54 17.25
C HIS A 249 -6.24 -1.79 16.69
N PRO A 250 -6.42 -2.98 17.32
CA PRO A 250 -5.85 -4.22 16.81
C PRO A 250 -6.58 -4.70 15.56
N ILE A 251 -5.86 -5.41 14.70
CA ILE A 251 -6.44 -6.10 13.54
C ILE A 251 -7.30 -7.28 14.00
N ARG A 252 -8.43 -7.47 13.31
CA ARG A 252 -9.38 -8.57 13.49
C ARG A 252 -8.69 -9.93 13.53
N SER A 253 -9.19 -10.84 14.36
CA SER A 253 -8.53 -12.14 14.52
C SER A 253 -8.74 -13.10 13.34
N VAL A 254 -7.61 -13.62 12.83
CA VAL A 254 -7.50 -14.78 11.94
C VAL A 254 -6.62 -15.86 12.56
N LYS A 255 -6.95 -17.12 12.26
CA LYS A 255 -6.09 -18.30 12.39
C LYS A 255 -5.16 -18.33 11.18
N ALA A 256 -3.87 -18.13 11.39
CA ALA A 256 -2.87 -18.30 10.33
C ALA A 256 -2.78 -19.78 9.89
N ILE A 257 -2.66 -20.02 8.59
CA ILE A 257 -2.49 -21.34 7.99
C ILE A 257 -1.08 -21.40 7.38
N GLY A 258 -0.27 -22.32 7.88
CA GLY A 258 1.08 -22.56 7.39
C GLY A 258 2.11 -22.83 8.50
N TYR A 259 3.35 -23.03 8.11
CA TYR A 259 4.47 -23.10 9.06
C TYR A 259 4.79 -21.68 9.55
N ASN A 260 4.44 -21.37 10.80
CA ASN A 260 4.66 -20.05 11.40
C ASN A 260 6.15 -19.84 11.73
N ASN A 261 6.94 -19.59 10.69
CA ASN A 261 8.38 -19.43 10.76
C ASN A 261 8.75 -18.11 11.46
N GLN A 262 9.53 -18.19 12.54
CA GLN A 262 10.06 -17.02 13.28
C GLN A 262 10.83 -16.03 12.37
N SER A 263 11.29 -16.47 11.19
CA SER A 263 11.89 -15.61 10.17
C SER A 263 11.04 -14.39 9.79
N LEU A 264 9.70 -14.50 9.72
CA LEU A 264 8.86 -13.35 9.38
C LEU A 264 8.76 -12.33 10.52
N LYS A 265 8.86 -12.77 11.77
CA LYS A 265 8.86 -11.87 12.95
C LYS A 265 10.11 -10.99 13.04
N LYS A 266 11.13 -11.24 12.23
CA LYS A 266 12.33 -10.39 12.08
C LYS A 266 12.15 -9.30 11.01
N LEU A 267 11.18 -9.46 10.10
CA LEU A 267 10.95 -8.48 9.05
C LEU A 267 10.10 -7.36 9.62
N ASP A 268 10.68 -6.18 9.81
CA ASP A 268 9.91 -4.98 10.16
C ASP A 268 9.02 -4.59 8.98
N VAL A 269 7.82 -5.17 8.97
CA VAL A 269 6.69 -4.83 8.12
C VAL A 269 6.14 -3.45 8.50
N GLY A 270 6.25 -3.05 9.78
CA GLY A 270 5.62 -1.84 10.33
C GLY A 270 6.09 -0.56 9.66
N LYS A 271 7.38 -0.49 9.29
CA LYS A 271 7.96 0.66 8.56
C LYS A 271 7.24 1.05 7.27
N TYR A 272 6.50 0.13 6.63
CA TYR A 272 5.76 0.41 5.40
C TYR A 272 4.37 1.02 5.63
N PHE A 273 3.87 1.03 6.89
CA PHE A 273 2.50 1.45 7.24
C PHE A 273 2.44 2.81 7.96
N TYR A 274 3.48 3.65 7.85
CA TYR A 274 3.49 5.02 8.38
C TYR A 274 2.81 6.04 7.45
N GLN A 275 2.35 5.63 6.27
CA GLN A 275 1.64 6.48 5.33
C GLN A 275 0.13 6.50 5.62
N VAL A 276 -0.52 7.54 5.09
CA VAL A 276 -1.99 7.65 5.04
C VAL A 276 -2.56 6.52 4.15
N PRO A 277 -3.58 5.78 4.62
CA PRO A 277 -4.19 4.65 3.91
C PRO A 277 -5.02 5.08 2.70
N ALA A 278 -5.38 4.09 1.87
CA ALA A 278 -6.37 4.23 0.83
C ALA A 278 -7.70 4.78 1.39
N GLY A 279 -8.31 5.69 0.63
CA GLY A 279 -9.49 6.46 1.05
C GLY A 279 -9.17 7.89 1.49
N PHE A 280 -7.91 8.20 1.81
CA PHE A 280 -7.45 9.53 2.23
C PHE A 280 -6.40 10.15 1.27
N THR A 281 -6.58 9.91 -0.03
CA THR A 281 -5.67 10.36 -1.10
C THR A 281 -5.53 11.88 -1.18
N TYR A 282 -6.60 12.66 -1.00
CA TYR A 282 -6.52 14.11 -0.98
C TYR A 282 -5.76 14.59 0.27
N THR A 283 -6.05 14.04 1.44
CA THR A 283 -5.33 14.36 2.69
C THR A 283 -3.83 14.10 2.55
N ARG A 284 -3.45 12.96 1.96
CA ARG A 284 -2.05 12.61 1.69
C ARG A 284 -1.37 13.62 0.77
N ILE A 285 -2.00 13.98 -0.36
CA ILE A 285 -1.44 14.92 -1.34
C ILE A 285 -1.39 16.36 -0.76
N ALA A 286 -2.49 16.83 -0.15
CA ALA A 286 -2.59 18.13 0.47
C ALA A 286 -1.52 18.30 1.54
N TYR A 287 -1.35 17.31 2.43
CA TYR A 287 -0.32 17.35 3.46
C TYR A 287 1.08 17.38 2.85
N ALA A 288 1.37 16.59 1.81
CA ALA A 288 2.68 16.59 1.15
C ALA A 288 3.07 17.98 0.60
N ILE A 289 2.12 18.72 0.01
CA ILE A 289 2.36 20.09 -0.49
C ILE A 289 2.42 21.09 0.68
N ALA A 290 1.45 21.04 1.59
CA ALA A 290 1.38 21.93 2.75
C ALA A 290 2.65 21.85 3.62
N ASN A 291 3.19 20.64 3.82
CA ASN A 291 4.40 20.42 4.59
C ASN A 291 5.65 21.09 3.97
N ARG A 292 5.66 21.34 2.65
CA ARG A 292 6.66 22.16 1.94
C ARG A 292 6.33 23.65 2.07
N MET A 293 5.10 24.04 1.74
CA MET A 293 4.63 25.44 1.77
C MET A 293 4.76 26.10 3.15
N VAL A 294 4.43 25.39 4.23
CA VAL A 294 4.52 25.87 5.64
C VAL A 294 5.99 26.11 6.07
N ARG A 295 6.96 25.53 5.36
CA ARG A 295 8.41 25.77 5.52
C ARG A 295 8.97 26.77 4.50
N SER A 296 8.13 27.31 3.62
CA SER A 296 8.52 28.30 2.62
C SER A 296 8.30 29.73 3.13
N VAL A 297 8.87 30.71 2.43
CA VAL A 297 8.59 32.14 2.69
C VAL A 297 7.13 32.53 2.47
N CYS A 298 6.32 31.72 1.78
CA CYS A 298 4.96 32.09 1.38
C CYS A 298 3.92 31.93 2.51
N ILE A 299 4.20 31.11 3.53
CA ILE A 299 3.24 30.79 4.59
C ILE A 299 2.66 32.00 5.36
N PRO A 300 3.39 33.10 5.64
CA PRO A 300 2.82 34.19 6.44
C PRO A 300 1.80 35.05 5.68
N LEU A 301 1.54 34.73 4.40
CA LEU A 301 0.54 35.39 3.53
C LEU A 301 -0.60 34.43 3.16
N PHE A 302 -0.61 33.21 3.69
CA PHE A 302 -1.66 32.24 3.45
C PHE A 302 -2.91 32.60 4.27
N GLU A 303 -4.06 32.81 3.62
CA GLU A 303 -5.27 33.31 4.31
C GLU A 303 -5.97 32.21 5.15
N ASN A 304 -5.87 30.93 4.77
CA ASN A 304 -6.61 29.82 5.39
C ASN A 304 -5.76 28.97 6.37
N LEU A 305 -4.96 29.60 7.23
CA LEU A 305 -4.04 28.87 8.15
C LEU A 305 -4.73 27.83 9.05
N HIS A 306 -5.99 28.07 9.43
CA HIS A 306 -6.78 27.14 10.23
C HIS A 306 -7.04 25.81 9.50
N GLU A 307 -7.35 25.84 8.20
CA GLU A 307 -7.55 24.63 7.38
C GLU A 307 -6.26 23.81 7.26
N LEU A 308 -5.08 24.45 7.21
CA LEU A 308 -3.79 23.74 7.25
C LEU A 308 -3.57 23.04 8.59
N ASN A 309 -3.99 23.65 9.70
CA ASN A 309 -3.89 23.05 11.04
C ASN A 309 -4.83 21.85 11.16
N ASP A 310 -6.06 21.96 10.66
CA ASP A 310 -7.03 20.87 10.67
C ASP A 310 -6.61 19.72 9.74
N LEU A 311 -6.06 20.02 8.56
CA LEU A 311 -5.38 19.04 7.70
C LEU A 311 -4.27 18.29 8.45
N ARG A 312 -3.43 19.00 9.22
CA ARG A 312 -2.34 18.38 9.98
C ARG A 312 -2.85 17.51 11.14
N ARG A 313 -3.90 17.95 11.83
CA ARG A 313 -4.56 17.17 12.90
C ARG A 313 -5.18 15.89 12.36
N LEU A 314 -5.96 16.01 11.28
CA LEU A 314 -6.55 14.86 10.56
C LEU A 314 -5.46 13.88 10.11
N HIS A 315 -4.40 14.37 9.47
CA HIS A 315 -3.28 13.55 9.04
C HIS A 315 -2.57 12.84 10.21
N ARG A 316 -2.40 13.49 11.37
CA ARG A 316 -1.84 12.86 12.58
C ARG A 316 -2.78 11.76 13.10
N GLN A 317 -4.06 12.09 13.28
CA GLN A 317 -5.10 11.17 13.74
C GLN A 317 -5.18 9.89 12.88
N ILE A 318 -5.05 10.03 11.55
CA ILE A 318 -5.00 8.91 10.63
C ILE A 318 -3.73 8.07 10.80
N ILE A 319 -2.54 8.67 10.91
CA ILE A 319 -1.28 7.91 11.02
C ILE A 319 -1.12 7.21 12.37
N ASP A 320 -1.71 7.74 13.43
CA ASP A 320 -1.72 7.13 14.76
C ASP A 320 -2.61 5.87 14.82
N ASP A 321 -3.45 5.63 13.80
CA ASP A 321 -4.40 4.52 13.73
C ASP A 321 -4.90 4.18 12.29
N PRO A 322 -4.02 3.92 11.31
CA PRO A 322 -4.41 3.99 9.89
C PRO A 322 -5.31 2.84 9.44
N PHE A 323 -5.33 1.73 10.17
CA PHE A 323 -6.16 0.58 9.80
C PHE A 323 -7.65 0.82 10.07
N HIS A 324 -8.00 1.66 11.05
CA HIS A 324 -9.37 2.12 11.28
C HIS A 324 -9.85 3.10 10.19
N TYR A 325 -8.93 3.94 9.69
CA TYR A 325 -9.19 4.94 8.64
C TYR A 325 -9.09 4.39 7.20
N HIS A 326 -8.61 3.17 7.00
CA HIS A 326 -8.61 2.51 5.68
C HIS A 326 -10.05 2.34 5.14
N THR A 327 -10.25 2.32 3.82
CA THR A 327 -11.61 2.17 3.21
C THR A 327 -12.38 0.97 3.73
N ASP A 328 -11.65 -0.09 4.09
CA ASP A 328 -12.16 -1.37 4.57
C ASP A 328 -11.98 -1.54 6.09
N GLY A 329 -11.78 -0.44 6.84
CA GLY A 329 -11.40 -0.47 8.26
C GLY A 329 -12.35 -1.27 9.16
N GLU A 330 -13.64 -1.35 8.80
CA GLU A 330 -14.62 -2.19 9.49
C GLU A 330 -14.34 -3.69 9.35
N TYR A 331 -13.97 -4.15 8.15
CA TYR A 331 -13.52 -5.53 7.95
C TYR A 331 -12.18 -5.79 8.68
N LEU A 332 -11.27 -4.81 8.64
CA LEU A 332 -9.91 -4.94 9.17
C LEU A 332 -9.83 -4.93 10.70
N THR A 333 -10.66 -4.13 11.38
CA THR A 333 -10.63 -3.95 12.85
C THR A 333 -11.83 -4.56 13.55
N GLY A 334 -12.91 -4.89 12.82
CA GLY A 334 -14.20 -5.30 13.42
C GLY A 334 -14.96 -4.16 14.11
N SER A 335 -14.48 -2.92 14.01
CA SER A 335 -15.12 -1.73 14.59
C SER A 335 -15.88 -0.96 13.51
N PRO A 336 -17.01 -0.28 13.81
CA PRO A 336 -17.74 0.50 12.83
C PRO A 336 -16.84 1.49 12.09
N ARG A 337 -17.02 1.62 10.76
CA ARG A 337 -16.21 2.52 9.95
C ARG A 337 -16.33 3.96 10.44
N THR A 338 -15.21 4.68 10.47
CA THR A 338 -15.18 6.12 10.76
C THR A 338 -16.11 6.91 9.83
N THR A 339 -16.79 7.91 10.39
CA THR A 339 -17.58 8.90 9.63
C THR A 339 -16.71 10.00 9.00
N THR A 340 -15.41 10.02 9.32
CA THR A 340 -14.46 10.97 8.74
C THR A 340 -14.30 10.74 7.25
N THR A 341 -14.53 11.77 6.45
CA THR A 341 -14.33 11.79 5.00
C THR A 341 -13.10 12.59 4.61
N ASP A 342 -12.53 12.28 3.45
CA ASP A 342 -11.36 12.97 2.93
C ASP A 342 -11.78 14.28 2.21
N THR A 343 -11.75 15.38 2.94
CA THR A 343 -12.20 16.71 2.48
C THR A 343 -11.04 17.68 2.18
N ALA A 344 -9.80 17.18 2.19
CA ALA A 344 -8.61 18.01 2.00
C ALA A 344 -8.47 18.60 0.58
N ASN A 345 -9.31 18.20 -0.38
CA ASN A 345 -9.47 18.85 -1.67
C ASN A 345 -9.94 20.31 -1.56
N ASN A 346 -10.47 20.74 -0.40
CA ASN A 346 -10.82 22.13 -0.12
C ASN A 346 -9.61 23.08 -0.03
N LEU A 347 -8.37 22.56 -0.03
CA LEU A 347 -7.12 23.33 -0.04
C LEU A 347 -6.38 23.28 -1.39
N PHE A 348 -6.91 22.56 -2.37
CA PHE A 348 -6.16 22.25 -3.58
C PHE A 348 -5.97 23.44 -4.51
N GLY A 349 -6.89 24.41 -4.57
CA GLY A 349 -6.71 25.62 -5.36
C GLY A 349 -5.43 26.36 -4.97
N ARG A 350 -5.26 26.64 -3.68
CA ARG A 350 -4.10 27.38 -3.16
C ARG A 350 -2.82 26.54 -3.13
N LEU A 351 -2.91 25.24 -2.79
CA LEU A 351 -1.76 24.34 -2.75
C LEU A 351 -1.21 24.03 -4.15
N ILE A 352 -2.06 23.77 -5.15
CA ILE A 352 -1.63 23.60 -6.55
C ILE A 352 -1.02 24.90 -7.07
N THR A 353 -1.61 26.06 -6.75
CA THR A 353 -1.06 27.37 -7.15
C THR A 353 0.37 27.57 -6.60
N TYR A 354 0.63 27.26 -5.33
CA TYR A 354 1.98 27.26 -4.75
C TYR A 354 2.91 26.30 -5.50
N LEU A 355 2.50 25.04 -5.66
CA LEU A 355 3.33 23.99 -6.24
C LEU A 355 3.71 24.32 -7.69
N ARG A 356 2.77 24.81 -8.51
CA ARG A 356 2.97 25.21 -9.91
C ARG A 356 3.95 26.38 -10.06
N ILE A 357 4.01 27.30 -9.10
CA ILE A 357 4.85 28.50 -9.18
C ILE A 357 6.27 28.24 -8.65
N PHE A 358 6.42 27.45 -7.59
CA PHE A 358 7.71 27.23 -6.91
C PHE A 358 8.36 25.87 -7.22
N GLU A 359 7.57 24.85 -7.54
CA GLU A 359 8.03 23.46 -7.71
C GLU A 359 7.32 22.78 -8.91
N PRO A 360 7.27 23.39 -10.13
CA PRO A 360 6.49 22.87 -11.26
C PRO A 360 6.91 21.45 -11.70
N GLU A 361 8.19 21.11 -11.56
CA GLU A 361 8.76 19.80 -11.88
C GLU A 361 8.58 18.75 -10.76
N SER A 362 7.81 19.07 -9.71
CA SER A 362 7.55 18.14 -8.60
C SER A 362 6.76 16.92 -9.07
N GLU A 363 7.20 15.72 -8.69
CA GLU A 363 6.46 14.47 -8.98
C GLU A 363 5.01 14.47 -8.44
N LEU A 364 4.70 15.34 -7.46
CA LEU A 364 3.32 15.54 -7.00
C LEU A 364 2.40 16.04 -8.13
N MET A 365 2.92 16.74 -9.14
CA MET A 365 2.12 17.16 -10.31
C MET A 365 1.66 15.99 -11.19
N LEU A 366 2.25 14.80 -11.05
CA LEU A 366 1.81 13.59 -11.76
C LEU A 366 0.46 13.05 -11.24
N TYR A 367 -0.02 13.53 -10.09
CA TYR A 367 -1.33 13.13 -9.58
C TYR A 367 -2.47 13.73 -10.43
N PRO A 368 -3.44 12.92 -10.90
CA PRO A 368 -4.58 13.40 -11.69
C PRO A 368 -5.49 14.39 -10.94
N GLN A 369 -5.35 14.47 -9.62
CA GLN A 369 -5.96 15.47 -8.75
C GLN A 369 -5.35 16.87 -8.96
N LEU A 370 -4.05 16.97 -9.27
CA LEU A 370 -3.33 18.23 -9.37
C LEU A 370 -3.16 18.71 -10.82
N SER A 371 -2.94 17.78 -11.76
CA SER A 371 -2.86 18.09 -13.19
C SER A 371 -3.51 17.01 -14.07
N VAL A 372 -3.94 17.38 -15.27
CA VAL A 372 -4.41 16.45 -16.32
C VAL A 372 -3.85 16.94 -17.65
N ASN A 373 -3.25 16.03 -18.44
CA ASN A 373 -2.65 16.34 -19.75
C ASN A 373 -1.59 17.47 -19.73
N GLY A 374 -0.94 17.69 -18.59
CA GLY A 374 0.04 18.78 -18.39
C GLY A 374 -0.58 20.12 -17.97
N GLU A 375 -1.91 20.23 -17.90
CA GLU A 375 -2.61 21.41 -17.38
C GLU A 375 -2.93 21.21 -15.89
N THR A 376 -2.60 22.20 -15.07
CA THR A 376 -2.83 22.18 -13.62
C THR A 376 -4.28 22.55 -13.28
N ARG A 377 -4.80 21.99 -12.19
CA ARG A 377 -6.24 21.98 -11.85
C ARG A 377 -6.65 23.02 -10.80
N GLU A 378 -5.78 23.93 -10.39
CA GLU A 378 -6.05 24.88 -9.29
C GLU A 378 -7.40 25.60 -9.46
N LYS A 379 -7.72 26.07 -10.68
CA LYS A 379 -8.94 26.81 -11.00
C LYS A 379 -10.24 25.98 -10.94
N HIS A 380 -10.13 24.66 -10.79
CA HIS A 380 -11.27 23.76 -10.60
C HIS A 380 -11.65 23.58 -9.12
N TYR A 381 -10.86 24.13 -8.19
CA TYR A 381 -11.10 24.05 -6.74
C TYR A 381 -11.60 25.36 -6.17
N PHE A 382 -12.51 25.28 -5.19
CA PHE A 382 -13.26 26.41 -4.66
C PHE A 382 -12.39 27.45 -3.94
N ASP A 383 -11.26 27.02 -3.36
CA ASP A 383 -10.35 27.88 -2.59
C ASP A 383 -9.36 28.67 -3.46
N TYR A 384 -9.35 28.44 -4.79
CA TYR A 384 -8.50 29.19 -5.72
C TYR A 384 -8.70 30.70 -5.59
N SER A 385 -7.60 31.43 -5.65
CA SER A 385 -7.56 32.88 -5.47
C SER A 385 -6.53 33.50 -6.41
N GLU A 386 -7.00 34.35 -7.32
CA GLU A 386 -6.11 35.12 -8.22
C GLU A 386 -5.15 36.00 -7.42
N ARG A 387 -5.62 36.58 -6.30
CA ARG A 387 -4.79 37.33 -5.36
C ARG A 387 -3.64 36.50 -4.78
N TRP A 388 -3.91 35.23 -4.45
CA TRP A 388 -2.88 34.31 -3.96
C TRP A 388 -1.86 33.96 -5.06
N GLU A 389 -2.33 33.76 -6.29
CA GLU A 389 -1.45 33.57 -7.45
C GLU A 389 -0.53 34.78 -7.70
N ASP A 390 -1.06 36.00 -7.64
CA ASP A 390 -0.27 37.23 -7.83
C ASP A 390 0.75 37.44 -6.70
N ILE A 391 0.36 37.21 -5.44
CA ILE A 391 1.30 37.22 -4.29
C ILE A 391 2.44 36.23 -4.51
N LEU A 392 2.13 34.98 -4.88
CA LEU A 392 3.14 33.95 -5.12
C LEU A 392 4.07 34.30 -6.28
N ARG A 393 3.56 34.92 -7.36
CA ARG A 393 4.37 35.41 -8.47
C ARG A 393 5.36 36.49 -8.02
N VAL A 394 4.91 37.49 -7.25
CA VAL A 394 5.80 38.54 -6.73
C VAL A 394 6.88 37.95 -5.81
N ILE A 395 6.53 37.03 -4.90
CA ILE A 395 7.52 36.35 -4.03
C ILE A 395 8.54 35.54 -4.86
N ARG A 396 8.08 34.86 -5.92
CA ARG A 396 8.96 34.10 -6.80
C ARG A 396 9.91 35.04 -7.54
N ASP A 397 9.38 36.10 -8.13
CA ASP A 397 10.14 37.02 -8.98
C ASP A 397 11.19 37.77 -8.16
N GLU A 398 10.87 38.24 -6.94
CA GLU A 398 11.87 38.79 -6.00
C GLU A 398 12.92 37.78 -5.53
N ARG A 399 12.61 36.47 -5.53
CA ARG A 399 13.61 35.44 -5.20
C ARG A 399 14.61 35.15 -6.32
N TYR A 400 14.24 35.39 -7.58
CA TYR A 400 15.12 35.15 -8.74
C TYR A 400 15.71 36.44 -9.34
N MET A 401 15.04 37.58 -9.15
CA MET A 401 15.42 38.91 -9.60
C MET A 401 15.12 39.93 -8.49
N PRO A 402 15.82 39.86 -7.34
CA PRO A 402 15.57 40.75 -6.21
C PRO A 402 15.80 42.21 -6.62
N CYS A 403 14.81 43.06 -6.34
CA CYS A 403 15.10 44.48 -6.21
C CYS A 403 15.75 44.75 -4.85
N GLU A 404 16.42 45.88 -4.67
CA GLU A 404 17.12 46.23 -3.41
C GLU A 404 16.17 46.56 -2.24
N GLN A 405 14.89 46.18 -2.33
CA GLN A 405 13.85 46.46 -1.34
C GLN A 405 13.53 45.19 -0.52
N CYS A 406 12.99 45.38 0.68
CA CYS A 406 12.47 44.28 1.47
C CYS A 406 11.22 43.67 0.79
N LEU A 407 11.08 42.35 0.79
CA LEU A 407 9.93 41.64 0.20
C LEU A 407 8.57 42.17 0.71
N ARG A 408 8.51 42.63 1.97
CA ARG A 408 7.33 43.27 2.56
C ARG A 408 6.91 44.53 1.79
N ASP A 409 7.88 45.38 1.43
CA ASP A 409 7.62 46.64 0.75
C ASP A 409 7.21 46.40 -0.71
N VAL A 410 7.86 45.44 -1.39
CA VAL A 410 7.47 45.01 -2.74
C VAL A 410 6.04 44.49 -2.75
N LEU A 411 5.68 43.59 -1.84
CA LEU A 411 4.32 43.07 -1.74
C LEU A 411 3.30 44.14 -1.36
N LYS A 412 3.68 45.14 -0.57
CA LYS A 412 2.81 46.28 -0.23
C LYS A 412 2.52 47.13 -1.47
N ILE A 413 3.53 47.36 -2.31
CA ILE A 413 3.40 48.12 -3.57
C ILE A 413 2.61 47.32 -4.61
N SER A 414 2.99 46.06 -4.85
CA SER A 414 2.51 45.23 -5.96
C SER A 414 1.21 44.49 -5.67
N CYS A 415 0.96 44.08 -4.42
CA CYS A 415 -0.19 43.25 -4.03
C CYS A 415 -1.11 43.92 -2.99
N GLY A 416 -0.79 45.15 -2.54
CA GLY A 416 -1.59 45.89 -1.57
C GLY A 416 -1.73 45.19 -0.22
N ILE A 417 -0.69 44.49 0.26
CA ILE A 417 -0.71 43.92 1.61
C ILE A 417 -0.70 45.02 2.67
N GLY A 418 -1.33 44.77 3.82
CA GLY A 418 -1.42 45.73 4.92
C GLY A 418 -0.09 45.95 5.66
N ASP A 419 -0.03 47.02 6.46
CA ASP A 419 1.17 47.39 7.24
C ASP A 419 1.51 46.37 8.34
N HIS A 420 0.52 45.64 8.85
CA HIS A 420 0.71 44.56 9.80
C HIS A 420 1.16 43.30 9.07
N PHE A 421 2.40 42.88 9.35
CA PHE A 421 3.00 41.68 8.77
C PHE A 421 3.78 40.88 9.84
N PRO A 422 3.52 39.56 9.97
CA PRO A 422 2.48 38.81 9.27
C PRO A 422 1.06 39.30 9.65
N PRO A 423 0.04 39.16 8.79
CA PRO A 423 -1.31 39.63 9.08
C PRO A 423 -1.95 38.95 10.31
N ASP A 424 -1.51 37.73 10.63
CA ASP A 424 -1.92 36.96 11.80
C ASP A 424 -0.71 36.17 12.35
N GLU A 425 0.08 36.81 13.22
CA GLU A 425 1.30 36.22 13.79
C GLU A 425 1.02 34.99 14.67
N GLU A 426 -0.09 35.00 15.41
CA GLU A 426 -0.47 33.90 16.29
C GLU A 426 -0.88 32.65 15.50
N MET A 427 -1.68 32.79 14.43
CA MET A 427 -2.02 31.65 13.57
C MET A 427 -0.83 31.12 12.78
N VAL A 428 0.08 31.98 12.29
CA VAL A 428 1.30 31.53 11.59
C VAL A 428 2.18 30.72 12.55
N LYS A 429 2.38 31.20 13.78
CA LYS A 429 3.13 30.49 14.81
C LYS A 429 2.46 29.16 15.19
N SER A 430 1.15 29.16 15.42
CA SER A 430 0.35 27.97 15.69
C SER A 430 0.49 26.93 14.57
N CYS A 431 0.49 27.37 13.30
CA CYS A 431 0.71 26.49 12.15
C CYS A 431 2.13 25.90 12.12
N TRP A 432 3.15 26.71 12.39
CA TRP A 432 4.52 26.22 12.52
C TRP A 432 4.71 25.21 13.66
N ASP A 433 4.02 25.39 14.79
CA ASP A 433 4.04 24.45 15.91
C ASP A 433 3.36 23.12 15.53
N GLU A 434 2.17 23.17 14.93
CA GLU A 434 1.38 21.99 14.50
C GLU A 434 2.12 21.14 13.42
N TYR A 435 2.83 21.81 12.50
CA TYR A 435 3.67 21.17 11.47
C TYR A 435 5.09 20.81 11.92
N GLY A 436 5.51 21.17 13.14
CA GLY A 436 6.86 20.91 13.64
C GLY A 436 7.95 21.60 12.83
N VAL A 437 7.76 22.88 12.49
CA VAL A 437 8.78 23.71 11.82
C VAL A 437 9.76 24.22 12.89
N SER A 438 11.06 23.97 12.71
CA SER A 438 12.12 24.41 13.62
C SER A 438 12.32 25.92 13.61
N ASP A 439 12.77 26.48 14.74
CA ASP A 439 12.98 27.92 14.91
C ASP A 439 13.93 28.53 13.86
N ASP A 440 14.97 27.81 13.44
CA ASP A 440 15.89 28.27 12.37
C ASP A 440 15.16 28.57 11.06
N ILE A 441 14.20 27.71 10.67
CA ILE A 441 13.37 27.91 9.48
C ILE A 441 12.42 29.10 9.69
N ARG A 442 11.77 29.21 10.87
CA ARG A 442 10.89 30.34 11.21
C ARG A 442 11.64 31.68 11.10
N GLN A 443 12.83 31.75 11.68
CA GLN A 443 13.69 32.93 11.65
C GLN A 443 14.21 33.26 10.24
N SER A 444 14.51 32.24 9.43
CA SER A 444 14.88 32.43 8.01
C SER A 444 13.73 33.00 7.17
N ILE A 445 12.49 32.52 7.41
CA ILE A 445 11.29 33.07 6.78
C ILE A 445 11.08 34.53 7.21
N LEU A 446 11.06 34.83 8.50
CA LEU A 446 10.80 36.17 9.02
C LEU A 446 11.84 37.21 8.56
N ARG A 447 13.12 36.84 8.49
CA ARG A 447 14.19 37.71 7.94
C ARG A 447 13.96 38.12 6.50
N SER A 448 13.28 37.29 5.69
CA SER A 448 12.94 37.64 4.30
C SER A 448 11.98 38.84 4.20
N TYR A 449 11.31 39.21 5.30
CA TYR A 449 10.34 40.29 5.40
C TYR A 449 10.80 41.44 6.31
N GLN A 450 12.11 41.54 6.56
CA GLN A 450 12.74 42.61 7.33
C GLN A 450 13.73 43.38 6.43
N PRO A 451 13.90 44.70 6.62
CA PRO A 451 15.02 45.44 6.02
C PRO A 451 16.36 44.80 6.43
N SER A 452 17.32 44.78 5.49
CA SER A 452 18.68 44.24 5.70
C SER A 452 19.57 45.15 6.56
#